data_AF-A0A965QQU3-F1
#
_entry.id   AF-A0A965QQU3-F1
#
_cell.length_a   1.000
_cell.length_b   1.000
_cell.length_c   1.000
_cell.angle_alpha   90.00
_cell.angle_beta   90.00
_cell.angle_gamma   90.00
#
_symmetry.space_group_name_H-M   'P 1'
#
loop_
_entity.id
_entity.type
_entity.pdbx_description
1 polymer ?
#
loop_
_entity_poly.entity_id
_entity_poly.type
_entity_poly.pdbx_seq_one_letter_code
_entity_poly.pdbx_strand_id
1 'polypeptide(L)' 'MSQLNVFGEPLPVCCEDPMTGFTRSGSCETMDQDHGIHT' A
#
# COMPACT_ATOMS: atom_id res chain seq x y z
N MET A 1 10.93 2.73 6.30
CA MET A 1 11.48 2.29 5.01
C MET A 1 10.37 2.40 3.98
N SER A 2 10.63 2.87 2.77
CA SER A 2 9.63 2.86 1.68
C SER A 2 9.40 1.42 1.24
N GLN A 3 8.14 0.99 1.12
CA GLN A 3 7.79 -0.31 0.53
C GLN A 3 8.05 -0.28 -0.97
N LEU A 4 8.32 -1.45 -1.54
CA LEU A 4 8.64 -1.62 -2.95
C LEU A 4 7.51 -2.38 -3.65
N ASN A 5 7.28 -2.06 -4.91
CA ASN A 5 6.44 -2.85 -5.79
C ASN A 5 7.17 -4.16 -6.18
N VAL A 6 6.50 -5.01 -6.97
CA VAL A 6 7.04 -6.30 -7.42
C VAL A 6 8.30 -6.21 -8.31
N PHE A 7 8.64 -5.01 -8.80
CA PHE A 7 9.84 -4.75 -9.60
C PHE A 7 11.02 -4.24 -8.75
N GLY A 8 10.84 -4.08 -7.43
CA GLY A 8 11.85 -3.53 -6.54
C GLY A 8 11.96 -2.00 -6.59
N GLU A 9 10.97 -1.32 -7.15
CA GLU A 9 10.88 0.15 -7.22
C GLU A 9 9.95 0.69 -6.12
N PRO A 10 9.98 1.98 -5.77
CA PRO A 10 9.07 2.56 -4.77
C PRO A 10 7.59 2.25 -5.08
N LEU A 11 6.85 1.84 -4.06
CA LEU A 11 5.42 1.55 -4.18
C LEU A 11 4.64 2.83 -4.57
N PRO A 12 3.90 2.82 -5.69
CA PRO A 12 3.13 3.98 -6.12
C PRO A 12 1.75 4.05 -5.43
N VAL A 13 1.10 5.20 -5.57
CA VAL A 13 -0.33 5.36 -5.23
C VAL A 13 -1.17 4.48 -6.16
N CYS A 14 -2.10 3.74 -5.56
CA CYS A 14 -3.06 2.88 -6.24
C CYS A 14 -4.35 3.64 -6.60
N CYS A 15 -4.98 4.32 -5.63
CA CYS A 15 -6.24 5.05 -5.84
C CYS A 15 -6.54 6.06 -4.72
N GLU A 16 -6.98 7.27 -5.10
CA GLU A 16 -7.35 8.34 -4.15
C GLU A 16 -8.87 8.64 -4.12
N ASP A 17 -9.62 8.18 -5.14
CA ASP A 17 -11.08 8.37 -5.23
C ASP A 17 -11.77 7.11 -5.78
N PRO A 18 -12.25 6.19 -4.91
CA PRO A 18 -12.19 6.26 -3.45
C PRO A 18 -10.78 5.98 -2.92
N MET A 19 -10.42 6.61 -1.79
CA MET A 19 -9.13 6.41 -1.13
C MET A 19 -8.94 4.97 -0.66
N THR A 20 -7.93 4.28 -1.22
CA THR A 20 -7.62 2.86 -0.93
C THR A 20 -6.50 2.67 0.10
N GLY A 21 -6.08 1.42 0.32
CA GLY A 21 -5.02 1.03 1.26
C GLY A 21 -5.54 0.76 2.67
N PHE A 22 -4.90 -0.16 3.41
CA PHE A 22 -5.30 -0.50 4.78
C PHE A 22 -5.30 0.74 5.69
N THR A 23 -4.28 1.59 5.57
CA THR A 23 -4.17 2.83 6.34
C THR A 23 -4.91 4.02 5.71
N ARG A 24 -5.58 3.81 4.58
CA ARG A 24 -6.20 4.86 3.76
C ARG A 24 -5.20 5.94 3.32
N SER A 25 -4.01 5.51 2.88
CA SER A 25 -2.98 6.37 2.29
C SER A 25 -3.09 6.50 0.76
N GLY A 26 -3.96 5.69 0.14
CA GLY A 26 -4.07 5.57 -1.31
C GLY A 26 -3.14 4.53 -1.94
N SER A 27 -2.23 3.88 -1.20
CA SER A 27 -1.33 2.84 -1.72
C SER A 27 -1.65 1.46 -1.14
N CYS A 28 -1.09 0.40 -1.71
CA CYS A 28 -1.27 -0.99 -1.23
C CYS A 28 -0.17 -1.37 -0.23
N GLU A 29 0.17 -0.50 0.72
CA GLU A 29 1.16 -0.80 1.74
C GLU A 29 0.59 -1.72 2.83
N THR A 30 1.44 -2.58 3.40
CA THR A 30 1.09 -3.44 4.53
C THR A 30 1.88 -3.08 5.80
N MET A 31 1.42 -3.54 6.96
CA MET A 31 2.08 -3.37 8.26
C MET A 31 1.68 -4.52 9.19
N ASP A 32 2.34 -4.66 10.34
CA ASP A 32 2.11 -5.80 11.26
C ASP A 32 0.64 -5.97 11.70
N GLN A 33 -0.12 -4.88 11.73
CA GLN A 33 -1.54 -4.83 12.08
C GLN A 33 -2.47 -5.22 10.92
N ASP A 34 -1.98 -5.22 9.69
CA ASP A 34 -2.73 -5.60 8.50
C ASP A 34 -2.70 -7.11 8.29
N HIS A 35 -3.43 -7.83 9.15
CA HIS A 35 -3.57 -9.28 9.05
C HIS A 35 -4.24 -9.75 7.75
N GLY A 36 -4.91 -8.84 7.02
CA GLY A 36 -5.56 -9.13 5.74
C GLY A 36 -4.60 -9.09 4.55
N ILE A 37 -3.42 -8.50 4.70
CA ILE A 37 -2.40 -8.33 3.65
C ILE A 37 -2.99 -7.62 2.42
N HIS A 38 -3.24 -6.32 2.54
CA HIS A 38 -3.81 -5.46 1.49
C HIS A 38 -2.76 -4.96 0.47
N THR A 39 -1.71 -5.75 0.21
CA THR A 39 -0.73 -5.55 -0.88
C THR A 39 -1.21 -6.08 -2.22
#